data_AF-A0A2T6CDX7-F1
#
_entry.id   AF-A0A2T6CDX7-F1
#
_cell.length_a   1.000
_cell.length_b   1.000
_cell.length_c   1.000
_cell.angle_alpha   90.00
_cell.angle_beta   90.00
_cell.angle_gamma   90.00
#
_symmetry.space_group_name_H-M   'P 1'
#
loop_
_entity.id
_entity.type
_entity.pdbx_description
1 polymer ?
#
loop_
_entity_poly.entity_id
_entity_poly.type
_entity_poly.pdbx_seq_one_letter_code
_entity_poly.pdbx_strand_id
1 'polypeptide(L)'
;MTDYSKAFASLLVIAKEYQRSLEKQEKFPRVMKLYLYNWLTSREYINLTDFSISGETRTCYVVDELHANHLVSLSRSDPDAFDICVEICTTNILNAAEMPCPFRLFANKVLNAEWIRPSPRNRPKSEDFIFDLVLFELLTVAITVHGLPMTRNDVSPAHSACDVVSEVLAELDIQISVAQLKDLCVSPKKANRRERMRRYNETFYGSVQFLNA
;
A
#
# COMPACT_ATOMS: atom_id res chain seq x y z
N MET A 1 6.28 -11.76 -23.94
CA MET A 1 5.25 -11.50 -22.90
C MET A 1 4.79 -10.07 -23.08
N THR A 2 3.51 -9.85 -23.40
CA THR A 2 2.94 -8.51 -23.62
C THR A 2 2.93 -7.72 -22.30
N ASP A 3 2.86 -6.39 -22.38
CA ASP A 3 2.76 -5.55 -21.18
C ASP A 3 1.52 -5.88 -20.35
N TYR A 4 0.46 -6.33 -21.02
CA TYR A 4 -0.75 -6.86 -20.38
C TYR A 4 -0.50 -8.10 -19.52
N SER A 5 0.19 -9.12 -20.04
CA SER A 5 0.47 -10.34 -19.25
C SER A 5 1.37 -10.06 -18.05
N LYS A 6 2.31 -9.11 -18.18
CA LYS A 6 3.14 -8.64 -17.04
C LYS A 6 2.29 -7.94 -15.99
N ALA A 7 1.40 -7.04 -16.42
CA ALA A 7 0.48 -6.33 -15.54
C ALA A 7 -0.41 -7.32 -14.80
N PHE A 8 -1.02 -8.27 -15.51
CA PHE A 8 -1.87 -9.29 -14.92
C PHE A 8 -1.14 -10.09 -13.84
N ALA A 9 0.04 -10.64 -14.15
CA ALA A 9 0.81 -11.43 -13.19
C ALA A 9 1.19 -10.62 -11.94
N SER A 10 1.63 -9.36 -12.13
CA SER A 10 1.99 -8.49 -11.01
C SER A 10 0.78 -8.13 -10.14
N LEU A 11 -0.34 -7.76 -10.77
CA LEU A 11 -1.55 -7.36 -10.08
C LEU A 11 -2.21 -8.53 -9.33
N LEU A 12 -2.16 -9.74 -9.91
CA LEU A 12 -2.68 -10.95 -9.28
C LEU A 12 -1.95 -11.29 -7.97
N VAL A 13 -0.64 -11.05 -7.90
CA VAL A 13 0.12 -11.24 -6.65
C VAL A 13 -0.41 -10.31 -5.56
N ILE A 14 -0.60 -9.03 -5.85
CA ILE A 14 -1.11 -8.05 -4.87
C ILE A 14 -2.51 -8.42 -4.41
N ALA A 15 -3.38 -8.76 -5.36
CA ALA A 15 -4.76 -9.06 -5.09
C ALA A 15 -4.91 -10.34 -4.25
N LYS A 16 -4.05 -11.35 -4.47
CA LYS A 16 -3.97 -12.55 -3.62
C LYS A 16 -3.52 -12.25 -2.20
N GLU A 17 -2.52 -11.39 -2.02
CA GLU A 17 -2.11 -10.98 -0.68
C GLU A 17 -3.21 -10.20 0.04
N TYR A 18 -3.94 -9.35 -0.70
CA TYR A 18 -5.13 -8.67 -0.17
C TYR A 18 -6.20 -9.65 0.32
N GLN A 19 -6.51 -10.67 -0.48
CA GLN A 19 -7.47 -11.71 -0.11
C GLN A 19 -7.00 -12.49 1.13
N ARG A 20 -5.73 -12.86 1.21
CA ARG A 20 -5.18 -13.55 2.40
C ARG A 20 -5.28 -12.71 3.67
N SER A 21 -5.01 -11.42 3.59
CA SER A 21 -5.16 -10.52 4.74
C SER A 21 -6.62 -10.36 5.18
N LEU A 22 -7.58 -10.39 4.24
CA LEU A 22 -9.01 -10.46 4.57
C LEU A 22 -9.34 -11.74 5.36
N GLU A 23 -8.90 -12.88 4.86
CA GLU A 23 -9.19 -14.20 5.45
C GLU A 23 -8.65 -14.33 6.88
N LYS A 24 -7.47 -13.77 7.15
CA LYS A 24 -6.84 -13.82 8.46
C LYS A 24 -7.46 -12.90 9.51
N GLN A 25 -8.43 -12.05 9.12
CA GLN A 25 -8.98 -10.98 9.98
C GLN A 25 -7.89 -10.11 10.63
N GLU A 26 -6.68 -10.09 10.05
CA GLU A 26 -5.63 -9.17 10.47
C GLU A 26 -6.19 -7.77 10.28
N LYS A 27 -5.96 -6.87 11.25
CA LYS A 27 -6.50 -5.50 11.21
C LYS A 27 -6.15 -4.87 9.86
N PHE A 28 -7.17 -4.85 9.01
CA PHE A 28 -7.17 -4.65 7.57
C PHE A 28 -6.34 -3.46 7.03
N PRO A 29 -6.16 -2.34 7.76
CA PRO A 29 -5.32 -1.26 7.29
C PRO A 29 -3.82 -1.55 7.33
N ARG A 30 -3.33 -2.42 8.23
CA ARG A 30 -1.92 -2.41 8.63
C ARG A 30 -1.01 -3.17 7.67
N VAL A 31 -1.40 -4.40 7.31
CA VAL A 31 -0.65 -5.25 6.38
C VAL A 31 -0.77 -4.74 4.95
N MET A 32 -1.96 -4.28 4.53
CA MET A 32 -2.14 -3.70 3.20
C MET A 32 -1.38 -2.39 3.01
N LYS A 33 -1.36 -1.50 4.01
CA LYS A 33 -0.55 -0.27 3.96
C LYS A 33 0.93 -0.61 3.80
N LEU A 34 1.44 -1.56 4.58
CA LEU A 34 2.84 -2.02 4.48
C LEU A 34 3.15 -2.67 3.13
N TYR A 35 2.24 -3.50 2.60
CA TYR A 35 2.46 -4.21 1.34
C TYR A 35 2.30 -3.32 0.11
N LEU A 36 1.27 -2.48 0.06
CA LEU A 36 1.10 -1.47 -0.99
C LEU A 36 2.22 -0.44 -0.92
N TYR A 37 2.69 -0.05 0.27
CA TYR A 37 3.88 0.80 0.42
C TYR A 37 5.10 0.09 -0.14
N ASN A 38 5.42 -1.12 0.33
CA ASN A 38 6.52 -1.93 -0.16
C ASN A 38 6.51 -2.24 -1.66
N TRP A 39 5.33 -2.24 -2.26
CA TRP A 39 5.17 -2.61 -3.66
C TRP A 39 5.07 -1.38 -4.57
N LEU A 40 4.42 -0.29 -4.14
CA LEU A 40 4.36 0.99 -4.88
C LEU A 40 5.66 1.78 -4.82
N THR A 41 6.45 1.62 -3.75
CA THR A 41 7.77 2.25 -3.71
C THR A 41 8.79 1.47 -4.57
N SER A 42 8.49 0.23 -4.97
CA SER A 42 9.39 -0.83 -5.47
C SER A 42 9.94 -1.70 -4.32
N ARG A 43 10.31 -2.96 -4.59
CA ARG A 43 10.63 -4.02 -3.60
C ARG A 43 11.82 -3.75 -2.65
N GLU A 44 12.23 -2.50 -2.42
CA GLU A 44 13.51 -2.16 -1.81
C GLU A 44 13.43 -1.46 -0.43
N TYR A 45 12.25 -1.02 0.05
CA TYR A 45 12.22 0.00 1.13
C TYR A 45 11.73 -0.45 2.51
N ILE A 46 10.93 -1.51 2.67
CA ILE A 46 10.71 -2.16 3.97
C ILE A 46 10.82 -3.66 3.78
N ASN A 47 12.04 -4.16 3.78
CA ASN A 47 12.31 -5.57 3.56
C ASN A 47 12.37 -6.30 4.89
N LEU A 48 11.61 -7.38 5.01
CA LEU A 48 11.82 -8.34 6.07
C LEU A 48 13.00 -9.23 5.65
N THR A 49 14.11 -9.18 6.39
CA THR A 49 15.31 -9.94 6.06
C THR A 49 15.72 -10.82 7.23
N ASP A 50 16.09 -12.04 6.91
CA ASP A 50 16.70 -12.96 7.86
C ASP A 50 18.22 -12.80 7.87
N PHE A 51 18.80 -12.81 9.06
CA PHE A 51 20.24 -12.78 9.27
C PHE A 51 20.63 -13.71 10.42
N SER A 52 21.86 -14.21 10.42
CA SER A 52 22.33 -15.12 11.46
C SER A 52 23.29 -14.43 12.41
N ILE A 53 22.97 -14.47 13.71
CA ILE A 53 23.88 -14.10 14.79
C ILE A 53 24.07 -15.32 15.67
N SER A 54 25.32 -15.76 15.85
CA SER A 54 25.68 -16.88 16.73
C SER A 54 24.96 -18.20 16.41
N GLY A 55 24.61 -18.43 15.14
CA GLY A 55 23.90 -19.64 14.70
C GLY A 55 22.38 -19.59 14.85
N GLU A 56 21.82 -18.52 15.44
CA GLU A 56 20.38 -18.27 15.46
C GLU A 56 19.97 -17.46 14.24
N THR A 57 18.87 -17.86 13.57
CA THR A 57 18.26 -17.06 12.51
C THR A 57 17.33 -16.03 13.15
N ARG A 58 17.54 -14.77 12.83
CA ARG A 58 16.77 -13.63 13.33
C ARG A 58 16.19 -12.86 12.15
N THR A 59 15.03 -12.28 12.37
CA THR A 59 14.29 -11.55 11.36
C THR A 59 14.23 -10.07 11.74
N CYS A 60 14.54 -9.17 10.79
CA CYS A 60 14.46 -7.72 11.01
C CYS A 60 13.82 -7.01 9.82
N TYR A 61 13.43 -5.76 10.06
CA TYR A 61 13.00 -4.83 9.03
C TYR A 61 14.17 -3.97 8.57
N VAL A 62 14.43 -3.95 7.26
CA VAL A 62 15.38 -3.05 6.60
C VAL A 62 14.58 -1.94 5.95
N VAL A 63 14.76 -0.71 6.46
CA VAL A 63 14.11 0.50 5.96
C VAL A 63 15.14 1.57 5.72
N ASP A 64 15.11 2.26 4.59
CA ASP A 64 16.00 3.39 4.36
C ASP A 64 15.55 4.66 5.11
N GLU A 65 16.45 5.63 5.20
CA GLU A 65 16.27 6.84 6.00
C GLU A 65 15.10 7.73 5.53
N LEU A 66 14.82 7.77 4.21
CA LEU A 66 13.75 8.59 3.64
C LEU A 66 12.39 8.02 4.02
N HIS A 67 12.23 6.70 3.85
CA HIS A 67 10.98 6.00 4.14
C HIS A 67 10.72 5.93 5.64
N ALA A 68 11.76 5.74 6.46
CA ALA A 68 11.67 5.83 7.91
C ALA A 68 11.19 7.23 8.35
N ASN A 69 11.75 8.30 7.77
CA ASN A 69 11.31 9.68 8.06
C ASN A 69 9.83 9.88 7.72
N HIS A 70 9.38 9.37 6.57
CA HIS A 70 8.01 9.52 6.13
C HIS A 70 7.05 8.77 7.05
N LEU A 71 7.31 7.50 7.35
CA LEU A 71 6.50 6.71 8.29
C LEU A 71 6.41 7.37 9.67
N VAL A 72 7.54 7.87 10.18
CA VAL A 72 7.61 8.58 11.47
C VAL A 72 6.84 9.91 11.40
N SER A 73 6.81 10.60 10.27
CA SER A 73 5.95 11.78 10.09
C SER A 73 4.46 11.40 10.17
N LEU A 74 4.06 10.31 9.50
CA LEU A 74 2.68 9.84 9.48
C LEU A 74 2.18 9.37 10.83
N SER A 75 3.03 8.72 11.62
CA SER A 75 2.69 8.23 12.96
C SER A 75 2.25 9.32 13.93
N ARG A 76 2.47 10.61 13.62
CA ARG A 76 1.92 11.74 14.39
C ARG A 76 0.41 11.88 14.28
N SER A 77 -0.18 11.40 13.18
CA SER A 77 -1.58 11.67 12.84
C SER A 77 -2.38 10.45 12.42
N ASP A 78 -1.71 9.33 12.13
CA ASP A 78 -2.32 8.05 11.77
C ASP A 78 -1.94 6.98 12.80
N PRO A 79 -2.91 6.39 13.52
CA PRO A 79 -2.65 5.39 14.55
C PRO A 79 -2.08 4.09 13.97
N ASP A 80 -2.40 3.72 12.73
CA ASP A 80 -1.84 2.51 12.13
C ASP A 80 -0.38 2.72 11.75
N ALA A 81 -0.03 3.91 11.24
CA ALA A 81 1.36 4.26 10.96
C ALA A 81 2.21 4.27 12.24
N PHE A 82 1.62 4.75 13.36
CA PHE A 82 2.24 4.65 14.68
C PHE A 82 2.48 3.19 15.07
N ASP A 83 1.47 2.35 14.96
CA ASP A 83 1.59 0.95 15.33
C ASP A 83 2.64 0.24 14.44
N ILE A 84 2.71 0.55 13.13
CA ILE A 84 3.76 0.02 12.22
C ILE A 84 5.16 0.44 12.68
N CYS A 85 5.35 1.73 13.01
CA CYS A 85 6.65 2.21 13.50
C CYS A 85 7.06 1.49 14.79
N VAL A 86 6.12 1.27 15.72
CA VAL A 86 6.36 0.50 16.96
C VAL A 86 6.79 -0.92 16.63
N GLU A 87 6.08 -1.60 15.73
CA GLU A 87 6.40 -2.97 15.34
C GLU A 87 7.79 -3.10 14.73
N ILE A 88 8.15 -2.21 13.80
CA ILE A 88 9.47 -2.15 13.18
C ILE A 88 10.55 -1.94 14.25
N CYS A 89 10.37 -0.93 15.10
CA CYS A 89 11.33 -0.61 16.16
C CYS A 89 11.48 -1.77 17.15
N THR A 90 10.38 -2.34 17.63
CA THR A 90 10.39 -3.46 18.57
C THR A 90 11.11 -4.67 17.97
N THR A 91 10.78 -5.03 16.73
CA THR A 91 11.41 -6.18 16.05
C THR A 91 12.90 -5.97 15.88
N ASN A 92 13.33 -4.78 15.41
CA ASN A 92 14.76 -4.50 15.23
C ASN A 92 15.51 -4.42 16.57
N ILE A 93 14.92 -3.82 17.61
CA ILE A 93 15.52 -3.77 18.95
C ILE A 93 15.71 -5.18 19.53
N LEU A 94 14.67 -6.03 19.48
CA LEU A 94 14.73 -7.39 20.02
C LEU A 94 15.77 -8.25 19.31
N ASN A 95 15.95 -8.04 18.00
CA ASN A 95 16.92 -8.78 17.20
C ASN A 95 18.31 -8.14 17.16
N ALA A 96 18.53 -7.02 17.86
CA ALA A 96 19.75 -6.22 17.82
C ALA A 96 20.16 -5.79 16.39
N ALA A 97 19.17 -5.51 15.55
CA ALA A 97 19.36 -5.02 14.19
C ALA A 97 19.52 -3.49 14.17
N GLU A 98 20.22 -2.99 13.14
CA GLU A 98 20.37 -1.56 12.92
C GLU A 98 19.02 -0.89 12.65
N MET A 99 18.87 0.36 13.09
CA MET A 99 17.69 1.18 12.84
C MET A 99 18.09 2.54 12.27
N PRO A 100 17.39 3.02 11.22
CA PRO A 100 17.43 4.41 10.76
C PRO A 100 17.34 5.43 11.89
N CYS A 101 18.00 6.59 11.74
CA CYS A 101 17.92 7.65 12.77
C CYS A 101 16.47 8.06 13.11
N PRO A 102 15.54 8.19 12.15
CA PRO A 102 14.15 8.54 12.44
C PRO A 102 13.47 7.53 13.39
N PHE A 103 13.72 6.24 13.20
CA PHE A 103 13.18 5.19 14.08
C PHE A 103 13.84 5.17 15.45
N ARG A 104 15.14 5.44 15.55
CA ARG A 104 15.81 5.61 16.84
C ARG A 104 15.22 6.76 17.64
N LEU A 105 15.00 7.92 17.00
CA LEU A 105 14.37 9.08 17.62
C LEU A 105 12.90 8.82 17.98
N PHE A 106 12.15 8.16 17.10
CA PHE A 106 10.78 7.75 17.37
C PHE A 106 10.71 6.82 18.58
N ALA A 107 11.50 5.75 18.60
CA ALA A 107 11.53 4.79 19.70
C ALA A 107 11.89 5.44 21.04
N ASN A 108 12.88 6.34 21.06
CA ASN A 108 13.24 7.10 22.25
C ASN A 108 12.07 7.93 22.79
N LYS A 109 11.37 8.67 21.91
CA LYS A 109 10.21 9.48 22.29
C LYS A 109 9.02 8.64 22.77
N VAL A 110 8.80 7.47 22.17
CA VAL A 110 7.73 6.55 22.61
C VAL A 110 8.07 5.96 23.99
N LEU A 111 9.31 5.53 24.21
CA LEU A 111 9.77 4.98 25.50
C LEU A 111 9.70 6.01 26.64
N ASN A 112 9.95 7.28 26.34
CA ASN A 112 9.82 8.39 27.28
C ASN A 112 8.37 8.91 27.43
N ALA A 113 7.40 8.27 26.77
CA ALA A 113 6.00 8.72 26.70
C ALA A 113 5.80 10.15 26.14
N GLU A 114 6.79 10.71 25.45
CA GLU A 114 6.70 12.00 24.76
C GLU A 114 5.87 11.91 23.48
N TRP A 115 5.84 10.73 22.86
CA TRP A 115 5.07 10.48 21.66
C TRP A 115 4.04 9.38 21.93
N ILE A 116 2.79 9.82 22.08
CA ILE A 116 1.66 8.95 22.37
C ILE A 116 0.98 8.55 21.06
N ARG A 117 0.49 7.32 21.01
CA ARG A 117 -0.32 6.81 19.91
C ARG A 117 -1.49 7.77 19.63
N PRO A 118 -1.67 8.26 18.38
CA PRO A 118 -2.82 9.09 18.04
C PRO A 118 -4.14 8.40 18.38
N SER A 119 -5.13 9.18 18.82
CA SER A 119 -6.48 8.65 19.04
C SER A 119 -7.00 8.05 17.73
N PRO A 120 -7.67 6.88 17.78
CA PRO A 120 -8.37 6.36 16.62
C PRO A 120 -9.29 7.45 16.06
N ARG A 121 -9.29 7.66 14.74
CA ARG A 121 -10.35 8.47 14.14
C ARG A 121 -11.67 7.78 14.50
N ASN A 122 -12.59 8.52 15.13
CA ASN A 122 -13.84 8.02 15.73
C ASN A 122 -14.78 7.25 14.77
N ARG A 123 -14.41 7.09 13.50
CA ARG A 123 -15.11 6.24 12.56
C ARG A 123 -14.09 5.44 11.75
N PRO A 124 -14.11 4.09 11.83
CA PRO A 124 -13.38 3.28 10.85
C PRO A 124 -13.83 3.70 9.45
N LYS A 125 -12.90 3.70 8.50
CA LYS A 125 -13.30 3.93 7.11
C LYS A 125 -14.27 2.82 6.70
N SER A 126 -15.28 3.16 5.90
CA SER A 126 -16.21 2.15 5.40
C SER A 126 -15.43 1.09 4.61
N GLU A 127 -15.86 -0.16 4.70
CA GLU A 127 -15.29 -1.27 3.93
C GLU A 127 -15.27 -0.92 2.44
N ASP A 128 -16.35 -0.32 1.93
CA ASP A 128 -16.43 0.20 0.55
C ASP A 128 -15.31 1.18 0.21
N PHE A 129 -14.88 2.04 1.15
CA PHE A 129 -13.82 3.00 0.87
C PHE A 129 -12.48 2.29 0.75
N ILE A 130 -12.23 1.29 1.60
CA ILE A 130 -10.99 0.52 1.54
C ILE A 130 -10.96 -0.33 0.27
N PHE A 131 -12.07 -0.97 -0.08
CA PHE A 131 -12.19 -1.72 -1.32
C PHE A 131 -11.95 -0.83 -2.54
N ASP A 132 -12.63 0.32 -2.63
CA ASP A 132 -12.42 1.29 -3.71
C ASP A 132 -10.97 1.81 -3.76
N LEU A 133 -10.34 2.00 -2.61
CA LEU A 133 -8.94 2.40 -2.54
C LEU A 133 -8.05 1.33 -3.16
N VAL A 134 -8.24 0.05 -2.82
CA VAL A 134 -7.48 -1.06 -3.40
C VAL A 134 -7.68 -1.15 -4.91
N LEU A 135 -8.93 -1.00 -5.39
CA LEU A 135 -9.21 -0.93 -6.82
C LEU A 135 -8.43 0.22 -7.48
N PHE A 136 -8.46 1.40 -6.87
CA PHE A 136 -7.77 2.59 -7.36
C PHE A 136 -6.25 2.39 -7.42
N GLU A 137 -5.67 1.66 -6.47
CA GLU A 137 -4.24 1.33 -6.45
C GLU A 137 -3.85 0.35 -7.55
N LEU A 138 -4.62 -0.74 -7.72
CA LEU A 138 -4.40 -1.71 -8.79
C LEU A 138 -4.46 -1.04 -10.17
N LEU A 139 -5.43 -0.14 -10.35
CA LEU A 139 -5.57 0.68 -11.56
C LEU A 139 -4.38 1.62 -11.74
N THR A 140 -3.94 2.28 -10.67
CA THR A 140 -2.82 3.22 -10.70
C THR A 140 -1.55 2.51 -11.18
N VAL A 141 -1.27 1.29 -10.70
CA VAL A 141 -0.07 0.56 -11.13
C VAL A 141 -0.19 0.03 -12.55
N ALA A 142 -1.34 -0.50 -12.93
CA ALA A 142 -1.58 -0.90 -14.31
C ALA A 142 -1.20 0.25 -15.29
N ILE A 143 -1.48 1.49 -14.89
CA ILE A 143 -1.16 2.67 -15.69
C ILE A 143 0.30 3.10 -15.54
N THR A 144 0.78 3.32 -14.31
CA THR A 144 2.08 3.97 -14.08
C THR A 144 3.26 3.03 -14.27
N VAL A 145 3.14 1.77 -13.88
CA VAL A 145 4.22 0.79 -13.96
C VAL A 145 4.17 0.04 -15.29
N HIS A 146 2.97 -0.30 -15.77
CA HIS A 146 2.80 -1.11 -16.97
C HIS A 146 2.40 -0.31 -18.21
N GLY A 147 2.19 1.00 -18.09
CA GLY A 147 1.88 1.87 -19.22
C GLY A 147 0.53 1.59 -19.87
N LEU A 148 -0.39 0.87 -19.20
CA LEU A 148 -1.68 0.55 -19.78
C LEU A 148 -2.58 1.80 -19.80
N PRO A 149 -3.34 2.03 -20.88
CA PRO A 149 -4.32 3.11 -20.88
C PRO A 149 -5.41 2.84 -19.83
N MET A 150 -5.94 3.89 -19.20
CA MET A 150 -6.99 3.77 -18.17
C MET A 150 -8.20 2.98 -18.68
N THR A 151 -8.68 3.31 -19.88
CA THR A 151 -9.82 2.65 -20.54
C THR A 151 -9.49 2.34 -22.00
N ARG A 152 -10.21 1.39 -22.61
CA ARG A 152 -10.14 1.17 -24.05
C ARG A 152 -10.56 2.43 -24.80
N ASN A 153 -9.83 2.78 -25.86
CA ASN A 153 -10.27 3.77 -26.84
C ASN A 153 -10.97 3.02 -27.98
N ASP A 154 -12.02 3.60 -28.57
CA ASP A 154 -12.86 2.96 -29.60
C ASP A 154 -12.10 2.56 -30.88
N VAL A 155 -10.85 3.02 -31.03
CA VAL A 155 -10.06 2.94 -32.27
C VAL A 155 -9.01 1.82 -32.24
N SER A 156 -8.74 1.16 -31.11
CA SER A 156 -7.74 0.09 -31.02
C SER A 156 -8.15 -1.01 -30.04
N PRO A 157 -7.95 -2.30 -30.36
CA PRO A 157 -8.22 -3.44 -29.46
C PRO A 157 -7.19 -3.57 -28.33
N ALA A 158 -6.62 -2.46 -27.86
CA ALA A 158 -5.69 -2.46 -26.73
C ALA A 158 -6.45 -2.74 -25.42
N HIS A 159 -5.98 -3.73 -24.68
CA HIS A 159 -6.42 -3.95 -23.31
C HIS A 159 -6.10 -2.72 -22.44
N SER A 160 -6.98 -2.42 -21.48
CA SER A 160 -6.85 -1.30 -20.56
C SER A 160 -6.55 -1.72 -19.12
N ALA A 161 -6.18 -0.74 -18.29
CA ALA A 161 -6.04 -0.90 -16.85
C ALA A 161 -7.31 -1.47 -16.22
N CYS A 162 -8.49 -0.98 -16.62
CA CYS A 162 -9.76 -1.53 -16.13
C CYS A 162 -9.97 -3.00 -16.55
N ASP A 163 -9.49 -3.40 -17.73
CA ASP A 163 -9.62 -4.79 -18.19
C ASP A 163 -8.75 -5.73 -17.37
N VAL A 164 -7.46 -5.39 -17.20
CA VAL A 164 -6.54 -6.23 -16.43
C VAL A 164 -6.97 -6.34 -14.97
N VAL A 165 -7.43 -5.25 -14.35
CA VAL A 165 -7.90 -5.28 -12.96
C VAL A 165 -9.17 -6.10 -12.83
N SER A 166 -10.12 -5.97 -13.77
CA SER A 166 -11.34 -6.79 -13.78
C SER A 166 -11.02 -8.28 -13.92
N GLU A 167 -10.10 -8.66 -14.81
CA GLU A 167 -9.67 -10.05 -15.00
C GLU A 167 -8.95 -10.62 -13.77
N VAL A 168 -8.06 -9.83 -13.17
CA VAL A 168 -7.36 -10.20 -11.92
C VAL A 168 -8.33 -10.46 -10.78
N LEU A 169 -9.36 -9.63 -10.63
CA LEU A 169 -10.36 -9.82 -9.57
C LEU A 169 -11.26 -11.02 -9.85
N ALA A 170 -11.57 -11.31 -11.11
CA ALA A 170 -12.33 -12.49 -11.50
C ALA A 170 -11.59 -13.79 -11.13
N GLU A 171 -10.26 -13.84 -11.25
CA GLU A 171 -9.43 -14.97 -10.77
C GLU A 171 -9.50 -15.21 -9.25
N LEU A 172 -9.97 -14.23 -8.49
CA LEU A 172 -10.14 -14.31 -7.04
C LEU A 172 -11.61 -14.44 -6.63
N ASP A 173 -12.48 -14.79 -7.57
CA ASP A 173 -13.93 -14.86 -7.39
C ASP A 173 -14.58 -13.51 -6.99
N ILE A 174 -13.90 -12.39 -7.25
CA ILE A 174 -14.40 -11.04 -6.98
C ILE A 174 -14.98 -10.45 -8.28
N GLN A 175 -16.31 -10.38 -8.34
CA GLN A 175 -17.02 -9.90 -9.54
C GLN A 175 -17.09 -8.37 -9.58
N ILE A 176 -16.17 -7.75 -10.31
CA ILE A 176 -16.19 -6.31 -10.61
C ILE A 176 -16.12 -6.09 -12.12
N SER A 177 -17.14 -5.41 -12.65
CA SER A 177 -17.19 -5.06 -14.07
C SER A 177 -16.24 -3.93 -14.44
N VAL A 178 -15.75 -3.95 -15.68
CA VAL A 178 -14.99 -2.85 -16.30
C VAL A 178 -15.75 -1.51 -16.20
N ALA A 179 -17.09 -1.54 -16.28
CA ALA A 179 -17.94 -0.35 -16.14
C ALA A 179 -17.86 0.25 -14.73
N GLN A 180 -17.85 -0.58 -13.68
CA GLN A 180 -17.70 -0.11 -12.29
C GLN A 180 -16.31 0.50 -12.05
N LEU A 181 -15.25 -0.11 -12.59
CA LEU A 181 -13.89 0.44 -12.53
C LEU A 181 -13.79 1.77 -13.28
N LYS A 182 -14.38 1.85 -14.47
CA LYS A 182 -14.45 3.10 -15.24
C LYS A 182 -15.19 4.19 -14.45
N ASP A 183 -16.34 3.88 -13.87
CA ASP A 183 -17.10 4.82 -13.04
C ASP A 183 -16.28 5.31 -11.83
N LEU A 184 -15.52 4.43 -11.18
CA LEU A 184 -14.58 4.83 -10.12
C LEU A 184 -13.59 5.91 -10.60
N CYS A 185 -13.02 5.72 -11.79
CA CYS A 185 -11.97 6.58 -12.36
C CYS A 185 -12.48 7.90 -12.95
N VAL A 186 -13.59 7.90 -13.68
CA VAL A 186 -13.99 9.07 -14.49
C VAL A 186 -15.27 9.77 -14.00
N SER A 187 -16.08 9.12 -13.18
CA SER A 187 -17.38 9.67 -12.79
C SER A 187 -17.25 10.97 -11.99
N PRO A 188 -17.92 12.08 -12.39
CA PRO A 188 -17.89 13.33 -11.63
C PRO A 188 -18.41 13.16 -10.20
N LYS A 189 -19.39 12.27 -10.00
CA LYS A 189 -19.99 11.96 -8.69
C LYS A 189 -18.98 11.37 -7.70
N LYS A 190 -17.93 10.72 -8.20
CA LYS A 190 -16.86 10.11 -7.40
C LYS A 190 -15.61 10.98 -7.29
N ALA A 191 -15.61 12.21 -7.79
CA ALA A 191 -14.43 13.10 -7.78
C ALA A 191 -13.87 13.32 -6.36
N ASN A 192 -14.72 13.66 -5.39
CA ASN A 192 -14.31 13.82 -3.99
C ASN A 192 -13.75 12.52 -3.38
N ARG A 193 -14.28 11.36 -3.79
CA ARG A 193 -13.81 10.06 -3.32
C ARG A 193 -12.43 9.76 -3.90
N ARG A 194 -12.22 10.01 -5.20
CA ARG A 194 -10.91 9.91 -5.87
C ARG A 194 -9.88 10.83 -5.24
N GLU A 195 -10.24 12.08 -4.98
CA GLU A 195 -9.34 13.03 -4.33
C GLU A 195 -8.93 12.54 -2.93
N ARG A 196 -9.86 11.95 -2.16
CA ARG A 196 -9.52 11.34 -0.87
C ARG A 196 -8.62 10.12 -1.00
N MET A 197 -8.80 9.29 -2.05
CA MET A 197 -7.91 8.16 -2.33
C MET A 197 -6.54 8.64 -2.78
N ARG A 198 -6.47 9.64 -3.67
CA ARG A 198 -5.23 10.31 -4.08
C ARG A 198 -4.49 10.90 -2.89
N ARG A 199 -5.14 11.69 -2.04
CA ARG A 199 -4.49 12.24 -0.83
C ARG A 199 -4.04 11.15 0.12
N TYR A 200 -4.79 10.06 0.21
CA TYR A 200 -4.36 8.92 0.99
C TYR A 200 -3.07 8.37 0.39
N ASN A 201 -3.03 8.09 -0.90
CA ASN A 201 -1.84 7.65 -1.61
C ASN A 201 -0.67 8.64 -1.46
N GLU A 202 -0.89 9.95 -1.61
CA GLU A 202 0.16 10.97 -1.42
C GLU A 202 0.67 11.00 0.02
N THR A 203 -0.24 10.83 0.98
CA THR A 203 0.11 10.74 2.40
C THR A 203 0.96 9.51 2.65
N PHE A 204 0.68 8.37 2.00
CA PHE A 204 1.42 7.13 2.23
C PHE A 204 2.68 6.99 1.37
N TYR A 205 2.68 7.37 0.09
CA TYR A 205 3.78 7.14 -0.86
C TYR A 205 4.53 8.42 -1.29
N GLY A 206 4.11 9.59 -0.79
CA GLY A 206 4.72 10.88 -1.10
C GLY A 206 4.10 11.50 -2.35
N SER A 207 4.57 12.69 -2.75
CA SER A 207 4.15 13.36 -3.98
C SER A 207 4.74 12.69 -5.22
N VAL A 208 4.55 11.39 -5.36
CA VAL A 208 4.67 10.73 -6.65
C VAL A 208 3.56 11.34 -7.50
N GLN A 209 3.94 11.97 -8.62
CA GLN A 209 3.00 12.63 -9.53
C GLN A 209 2.11 11.59 -10.21
N PHE A 210 1.14 11.07 -9.48
CA PHE A 210 0.15 10.14 -9.99
C PHE A 210 -0.91 10.93 -10.77
N LEU A 211 -0.84 10.81 -12.10
CA LEU A 211 -1.91 11.19 -13.03
C LEU A 211 -2.22 12.69 -13.09
N ASN A 212 -1.36 13.45 -13.77
CA ASN A 212 -1.82 14.58 -14.58
C ASN A 212 -2.06 14.06 -16.01
N ALA A 213 -3.21 13.42 -16.22
CA ALA A 213 -3.73 13.07 -17.55
C ALA A 213 -5.09 13.73 -17.74
#